data_AF-G2EDE8-F1
#
_entry.id   AF-G2EDE8-F1
#
_cell.length_a   1.000
_cell.length_b   1.000
_cell.length_c   1.000
_cell.angle_alpha   90.00
_cell.angle_beta   90.00
_cell.angle_gamma   90.00
#
_symmetry.space_group_name_H-M   'P 1'
#
loop_
_entity.id
_entity.type
_entity.pdbx_description
1 polymer ?
#
loop_
_entity_poly.entity_id
_entity_poly.type
_entity_poly.pdbx_seq_one_letter_code
_entity_poly.pdbx_strand_id
1 'polypeptide(L)'
;MKYFGILQREKFEKESIATQDEILVLNDFYEDVLHTGNISASEAFHKGVKVPLKSIVQPNRNLIDEFYKLLLNRYEHFIDNNFVGFFNEFNDEIYGLTTVEQKRVALKYFNILYKDLKVEGFNKIERNISVLGIENIGNENRLEYLSNRRKAYKKNAAIRSFIFEHLYGNLEFFSNELVNDNDIINEFICFESQLKILISLNDRFSFETDTYFSKAAKSKEVFYKYKNIFISIDSFITIHMTIDNLSENVPSSINCLYHVIDKLKLIKGSKSDFMIYLRNEHRIIITNIPKIELIVGSPTEQRVDGYLEEFKGFAV
;
A
#
# COMPACT_ATOMS: atom_id res chain seq x y z
N MET A 1 -11.76 1.11 -13.24
CA MET A 1 -12.32 1.67 -11.99
C MET A 1 -13.68 1.01 -11.81
N LYS A 2 -13.88 0.24 -10.74
CA LYS A 2 -15.12 -0.51 -10.45
C LYS A 2 -16.27 0.43 -10.07
N TYR A 3 -15.98 1.56 -9.41
CA TYR A 3 -16.99 2.45 -8.82
C TYR A 3 -17.20 3.77 -9.59
N PHE A 4 -16.40 4.05 -10.61
CA PHE A 4 -16.50 5.29 -11.38
C PHE A 4 -17.71 5.30 -12.31
N GLY A 5 -18.56 6.33 -12.24
CA GLY A 5 -19.70 6.52 -13.15
C GLY A 5 -20.87 5.55 -12.98
N ILE A 6 -21.01 4.94 -11.80
CA ILE A 6 -22.05 3.94 -11.52
C ILE A 6 -23.39 4.55 -11.09
N LEU A 7 -23.41 5.83 -10.67
CA LEU A 7 -24.63 6.53 -10.28
C LEU A 7 -25.05 7.54 -11.35
N GLN A 8 -26.36 7.63 -11.59
CA GLN A 8 -26.95 8.68 -12.42
C GLN A 8 -27.31 9.89 -11.55
N ARG A 9 -26.57 10.98 -11.71
CA ARG A 9 -26.70 12.20 -10.89
C ARG A 9 -28.14 12.69 -10.80
N GLU A 10 -28.83 12.83 -11.94
CA GLU A 10 -30.17 13.43 -11.99
C GLU A 10 -31.23 12.61 -11.28
N LYS A 11 -31.01 11.30 -11.12
CA LYS A 11 -31.90 10.42 -10.36
C LYS A 11 -31.54 10.43 -8.89
N PHE A 12 -30.25 10.30 -8.59
CA PHE A 12 -29.77 10.14 -7.23
C PHE A 12 -29.93 11.41 -6.38
N GLU A 13 -29.69 12.60 -6.96
CA GLU A 13 -29.79 13.88 -6.24
C GLU A 13 -31.24 14.31 -5.95
N LYS A 14 -32.24 13.69 -6.59
CA LYS A 14 -33.66 13.93 -6.30
C LYS A 14 -34.13 13.23 -5.03
N GLU A 15 -33.40 12.21 -4.59
CA GLU A 15 -33.74 11.42 -3.41
C GLU A 15 -33.36 12.16 -2.12
N SER A 16 -34.06 11.85 -1.03
CA SER A 16 -33.70 12.36 0.30
C SER A 16 -32.33 11.83 0.75
N ILE A 17 -31.64 12.53 1.65
CA ILE A 17 -30.34 12.08 2.18
C ILE A 17 -30.43 10.68 2.79
N ALA A 18 -31.51 10.39 3.52
CA ALA A 18 -31.74 9.06 4.11
C ALA A 18 -31.87 7.97 3.02
N THR A 19 -32.64 8.27 1.97
CA THR A 19 -32.81 7.37 0.83
C THR A 19 -31.50 7.18 0.04
N GLN A 20 -30.72 8.24 -0.14
CA GLN A 20 -29.39 8.15 -0.75
C GLN A 20 -28.47 7.23 0.06
N ASP A 21 -28.44 7.39 1.39
CA ASP A 21 -27.63 6.57 2.28
C ASP A 21 -28.06 5.09 2.21
N GLU A 22 -29.37 4.81 2.21
CA GLU A 22 -29.91 3.46 2.01
C GLU A 22 -29.47 2.85 0.67
N ILE A 23 -29.56 3.61 -0.43
CA ILE A 23 -29.11 3.15 -1.75
C ILE A 23 -27.61 2.83 -1.72
N LEU A 24 -26.78 3.69 -1.13
CA LEU A 24 -25.33 3.51 -1.07
C LEU A 24 -24.93 2.28 -0.24
N VAL A 25 -25.63 2.02 0.86
CA VAL A 25 -25.40 0.85 1.71
C VAL A 25 -25.89 -0.43 1.02
N LEU A 26 -27.09 -0.42 0.42
CA LEU A 26 -27.65 -1.57 -0.30
C LEU A 26 -26.77 -2.03 -1.49
N ASN A 27 -26.04 -1.10 -2.11
CA ASN A 27 -25.14 -1.40 -3.22
C ASN A 27 -23.68 -1.69 -2.79
N ASP A 28 -23.40 -1.81 -1.48
CA ASP A 28 -22.04 -2.04 -0.95
C ASP A 28 -21.02 -0.98 -1.41
N PHE A 29 -21.46 0.29 -1.44
CA PHE A 29 -20.57 1.44 -1.64
C PHE A 29 -20.21 2.08 -0.31
N TYR A 30 -21.18 2.09 0.61
CA TYR A 30 -21.05 2.63 1.96
C TYR A 30 -21.36 1.54 2.99
N GLU A 31 -20.93 1.77 4.22
CA GLU A 31 -21.15 0.90 5.37
C GLU A 31 -21.70 1.70 6.54
N ASP A 32 -22.55 1.05 7.34
CA ASP A 32 -22.98 1.54 8.65
C ASP A 32 -21.91 1.24 9.69
N VAL A 33 -21.36 2.29 10.29
CA VAL A 33 -20.36 2.16 11.35
C VAL A 33 -20.86 2.81 12.62
N LEU A 34 -20.77 2.07 13.72
CA LEU A 34 -21.08 2.60 15.04
C LEU A 34 -19.93 3.48 15.52
N HIS A 35 -20.25 4.75 15.75
CA HIS A 35 -19.30 5.72 16.29
C HIS A 35 -19.71 6.16 17.70
N THR A 36 -18.76 6.19 18.61
CA THR A 36 -18.87 7.01 19.81
C THR A 36 -18.80 8.46 19.31
N GLY A 37 -19.82 9.29 19.59
CA GLY A 37 -19.82 10.70 19.12
C GLY A 37 -18.60 11.51 19.59
N ASN A 38 -18.56 12.81 19.28
CA ASN A 38 -17.46 13.75 19.58
C ASN A 38 -17.23 14.02 21.09
N ILE A 39 -17.11 12.99 21.92
CA ILE A 39 -16.70 13.11 23.32
C ILE A 39 -15.23 12.72 23.37
N SER A 40 -14.41 13.62 23.88
CA SER A 40 -13.00 13.33 24.15
C SER A 40 -12.88 12.05 24.98
N ALA A 41 -11.98 11.15 24.58
CA ALA A 41 -11.69 9.93 25.35
C ALA A 41 -11.35 10.24 26.81
N SER A 42 -10.79 11.42 27.10
CA SER A 42 -10.51 11.86 28.47
C SER A 42 -11.79 12.12 29.28
N GLU A 43 -12.82 12.72 28.68
CA GLU A 43 -14.10 13.01 29.34
C GLU A 43 -14.93 11.74 29.59
N ALA A 44 -14.91 10.81 28.64
CA ALA A 44 -15.61 9.53 28.76
C ALA A 44 -15.01 8.65 29.86
N PHE A 45 -13.68 8.60 29.97
CA PHE A 45 -12.98 7.84 31.02
C PHE A 45 -13.20 8.41 32.42
N HIS A 46 -13.19 9.74 32.58
CA HIS A 46 -13.26 10.37 33.91
C HIS A 46 -14.67 10.35 34.52
N LYS A 47 -15.72 10.28 33.68
CA LYS A 47 -17.11 10.37 34.16
C LYS A 47 -17.86 9.03 34.16
N GLY A 48 -17.25 7.93 33.71
CA GLY A 48 -17.93 6.63 33.60
C GLY A 48 -19.18 6.66 32.73
N VAL A 49 -19.26 7.63 31.80
CA VAL A 49 -20.45 7.86 30.97
C VAL A 49 -20.44 6.85 29.83
N LYS A 50 -21.48 6.01 29.77
CA LYS A 50 -21.76 5.20 28.58
C LYS A 50 -22.08 6.15 27.42
N VAL A 51 -21.14 6.30 26.50
CA VAL A 51 -21.35 7.11 25.30
C VAL A 51 -22.34 6.37 24.39
N PRO A 52 -23.47 6.98 24.03
CA PRO A 52 -24.39 6.35 23.08
C PRO A 52 -23.69 6.21 21.72
N LEU A 53 -23.73 5.00 21.17
CA LEU A 53 -23.23 4.74 19.82
C LEU A 53 -24.22 5.32 18.82
N LYS A 54 -23.71 6.14 17.89
CA LYS A 54 -24.47 6.68 16.76
C LYS A 54 -24.02 5.94 15.50
N SER A 55 -24.97 5.43 14.70
CA SER A 55 -24.64 4.92 13.37
C SER A 55 -24.27 6.10 12.46
N ILE A 56 -23.16 5.97 11.77
CA ILE A 56 -22.75 6.87 10.69
C ILE A 56 -22.57 6.05 9.41
N VAL A 57 -23.07 6.60 8.30
CA VAL A 57 -22.92 6.00 6.97
C VAL A 57 -21.67 6.60 6.34
N GLN A 58 -20.69 5.74 6.02
CA GLN A 58 -19.40 6.17 5.47
C GLN A 58 -18.99 5.31 4.26
N PRO A 59 -18.17 5.85 3.34
CA PRO A 59 -17.66 5.06 2.21
C PRO A 59 -16.90 3.82 2.72
N ASN A 60 -17.12 2.68 2.09
CA ASN A 60 -16.36 1.48 2.46
C ASN A 60 -14.90 1.58 1.98
N ARG A 61 -14.04 0.71 2.54
CA ARG A 61 -12.60 0.73 2.24
C ARG A 61 -12.29 0.59 0.75
N ASN A 62 -13.04 -0.22 0.02
CA ASN A 62 -12.79 -0.48 -1.40
C ASN A 62 -13.05 0.78 -2.25
N LEU A 63 -14.14 1.50 -1.95
CA LEU A 63 -14.46 2.76 -2.61
C LEU A 63 -13.40 3.82 -2.29
N ILE A 64 -12.98 3.93 -1.03
CA ILE A 64 -11.91 4.86 -0.62
C ILE A 64 -10.61 4.57 -1.36
N ASP A 65 -10.17 3.31 -1.40
CA ASP A 65 -8.92 2.91 -2.05
C ASP A 65 -8.97 3.12 -3.57
N GLU A 66 -10.12 2.95 -4.20
CA GLU A 66 -10.28 3.24 -5.63
C GLU A 66 -10.33 4.74 -5.94
N PHE A 67 -11.11 5.50 -5.17
CA PHE A 67 -11.18 6.96 -5.28
C PHE A 67 -9.80 7.59 -5.11
N TYR A 68 -9.03 7.14 -4.13
CA TYR A 68 -7.68 7.60 -3.91
C TYR A 68 -6.73 7.31 -5.09
N LYS A 69 -6.90 6.16 -5.77
CA LYS A 69 -6.17 5.87 -7.02
C LYS A 69 -6.55 6.82 -8.15
N LEU A 70 -7.81 7.23 -8.23
CA LEU A 70 -8.22 8.27 -9.18
C LEU A 70 -7.48 9.57 -8.91
N LEU A 71 -7.43 10.03 -7.65
CA LEU A 71 -6.71 11.25 -7.30
C LEU A 71 -5.21 11.16 -7.64
N LEU A 72 -4.55 10.05 -7.31
CA LEU A 72 -3.15 9.82 -7.66
C LEU A 72 -2.92 9.93 -9.17
N ASN A 73 -3.73 9.24 -9.97
CA ASN A 73 -3.58 9.25 -11.42
C ASN A 73 -3.88 10.63 -12.01
N ARG A 74 -4.90 11.31 -11.49
CA ARG A 74 -5.34 12.61 -12.01
C ARG A 74 -4.30 13.69 -11.77
N TYR A 75 -3.68 13.69 -10.59
CA TYR A 75 -2.72 14.71 -10.17
C TYR A 75 -1.27 14.23 -10.23
N GLU A 76 -0.99 13.12 -10.93
CA GLU A 76 0.35 12.54 -11.06
C GLU A 76 1.36 13.57 -11.55
N HIS A 77 1.01 14.38 -12.56
CA HIS A 77 1.90 15.39 -13.10
C HIS A 77 2.32 16.45 -12.07
N PHE A 78 1.44 16.86 -11.13
CA PHE A 78 1.82 17.79 -10.06
C PHE A 78 2.77 17.13 -9.06
N ILE A 79 2.46 15.89 -8.67
CA ILE A 79 3.29 15.09 -7.76
C ILE A 79 4.69 14.89 -8.37
N ASP A 80 4.75 14.57 -9.67
CA ASP A 80 5.98 14.31 -10.39
C ASP A 80 6.78 15.58 -10.64
N ASN A 81 6.13 16.69 -10.97
CA ASN A 81 6.82 17.98 -11.13
C ASN A 81 7.49 18.41 -9.81
N ASN A 82 6.83 18.27 -8.67
CA ASN A 82 7.42 18.55 -7.36
C ASN A 82 8.59 17.62 -7.06
N PHE A 83 8.44 16.34 -7.37
CA PHE A 83 9.49 15.34 -7.19
C PHE A 83 10.73 15.65 -8.05
N VAL A 84 10.54 15.93 -9.34
CA VAL A 84 11.62 16.27 -10.28
C VAL A 84 12.28 17.59 -9.89
N GLY A 85 11.48 18.61 -9.54
CA GLY A 85 11.98 19.90 -9.09
C GLY A 85 12.92 19.76 -7.90
N PHE A 86 12.48 19.02 -6.87
CA PHE A 86 13.32 18.73 -5.71
C PHE A 86 14.63 18.03 -6.10
N PHE A 87 14.57 16.97 -6.92
CA PHE A 87 15.77 16.21 -7.25
C PHE A 87 16.72 16.94 -8.19
N ASN A 88 16.25 17.87 -9.01
CA ASN A 88 17.13 18.75 -9.79
C ASN A 88 17.98 19.61 -8.85
N GLU A 89 17.34 20.34 -7.93
CA GLU A 89 18.03 21.19 -6.95
C GLU A 89 18.94 20.38 -6.02
N PHE A 90 18.44 19.26 -5.51
CA PHE A 90 19.20 18.38 -4.63
C PHE A 90 20.44 17.81 -5.33
N ASN A 91 20.32 17.36 -6.59
CA ASN A 91 21.44 16.79 -7.34
C ASN A 91 22.53 17.83 -7.64
N ASP A 92 22.14 19.08 -7.92
CA ASP A 92 23.08 20.18 -8.09
C ASP A 92 23.83 20.48 -6.77
N GLU A 93 23.13 20.47 -5.63
CA GLU A 93 23.75 20.69 -4.31
C GLU A 93 24.76 19.60 -3.94
N ILE A 94 24.46 18.34 -4.28
CA ILE A 94 25.33 17.21 -3.92
C ILE A 94 26.43 16.91 -4.94
N TYR A 95 26.46 17.64 -6.06
CA TYR A 95 27.43 17.42 -7.13
C TYR A 95 28.87 17.62 -6.63
N GLY A 96 29.74 16.65 -6.92
CA GLY A 96 31.14 16.66 -6.49
C GLY A 96 31.38 16.30 -5.02
N LEU A 97 30.33 16.07 -4.22
CA LEU A 97 30.47 15.64 -2.83
C LEU A 97 30.76 14.14 -2.71
N THR A 98 31.45 13.75 -1.63
CA THR A 98 31.65 12.34 -1.29
C THR A 98 30.35 11.67 -0.85
N THR A 99 30.25 10.34 -0.97
CA THR A 99 29.03 9.58 -0.59
C THR A 99 28.57 9.84 0.85
N VAL A 100 29.50 10.03 1.79
CA VAL A 100 29.22 10.34 3.19
C VAL A 100 28.61 11.74 3.33
N GLU A 101 29.11 12.72 2.59
CA GLU A 101 28.58 14.09 2.57
C GLU A 101 27.20 14.13 1.90
N GLN A 102 27.03 13.44 0.77
CA GLN A 102 25.72 13.30 0.12
C GLN A 102 24.69 12.71 1.09
N LYS A 103 25.05 11.66 1.83
CA LYS A 103 24.19 11.05 2.84
C LYS A 103 23.82 12.02 3.96
N ARG A 104 24.74 12.91 4.36
CA ARG A 104 24.48 13.94 5.39
C ARG A 104 23.50 15.00 4.89
N VAL A 105 23.67 15.49 3.66
CA VAL A 105 22.77 16.45 3.02
C VAL A 105 21.38 15.82 2.83
N ALA A 106 21.32 14.59 2.32
CA ALA A 106 20.07 13.85 2.19
C ALA A 106 19.34 13.66 3.53
N LEU A 107 20.08 13.33 4.60
CA LEU A 107 19.49 13.18 5.93
C LEU A 107 18.91 14.50 6.45
N LYS A 108 19.53 15.64 6.14
CA LYS A 108 19.00 16.97 6.49
C LYS A 108 17.64 17.20 5.81
N TYR A 109 17.54 17.00 4.50
CA TYR A 109 16.27 17.12 3.77
C TYR A 109 15.22 16.13 4.27
N PHE A 110 15.63 14.87 4.49
CA PHE A 110 14.74 13.83 5.02
C PHE A 110 14.13 14.23 6.38
N ASN A 111 14.93 14.83 7.28
CA ASN A 111 14.44 15.33 8.57
C ASN A 111 13.49 16.52 8.43
N ILE A 112 13.79 17.47 7.53
CA ILE A 112 12.97 18.67 7.30
C ILE A 112 11.60 18.24 6.76
N LEU A 113 11.58 17.52 5.64
CA LEU A 113 10.35 17.07 5.00
C LEU A 113 9.51 16.17 5.93
N TYR A 114 10.15 15.28 6.69
CA TYR A 114 9.42 14.47 7.66
C TYR A 114 8.77 15.31 8.75
N LYS A 115 9.44 16.36 9.23
CA LYS A 115 8.90 17.24 10.28
C LYS A 115 7.65 17.97 9.78
N ASP A 116 7.66 18.43 8.53
CA ASP A 116 6.52 19.11 7.91
C ASP A 116 5.30 18.18 7.78
N LEU A 117 5.53 16.88 7.52
CA LEU A 117 4.46 15.88 7.45
C LEU A 117 3.97 15.38 8.81
N LYS A 118 4.71 15.66 9.88
CA LYS A 118 4.42 15.15 11.21
C LYS A 118 3.45 16.06 11.95
N VAL A 119 2.39 15.46 12.48
CA VAL A 119 1.48 16.16 13.40
C VAL A 119 2.18 16.37 14.74
N GLU A 120 2.29 17.62 15.16
CA GLU A 120 2.88 17.97 16.46
C GLU A 120 2.13 17.29 17.62
N GLY A 121 2.89 16.86 18.64
CA GLY A 121 2.33 16.18 19.81
C GLY A 121 2.00 14.70 19.62
N PHE A 122 2.04 14.17 18.38
CA PHE A 122 1.86 12.75 18.13
C PHE A 122 3.21 12.03 18.01
N ASN A 123 3.62 11.33 19.06
CA ASN A 123 4.79 10.45 19.07
C ASN A 123 4.36 9.08 19.55
N LYS A 124 4.33 8.09 18.66
CA LYS A 124 4.24 6.69 19.11
C LYS A 124 5.64 6.28 19.58
N ILE A 125 5.71 5.87 20.83
CA ILE A 125 6.92 5.34 21.44
C ILE A 125 6.93 3.83 21.24
N GLU A 126 8.03 3.30 20.71
CA GLU A 126 8.23 1.87 20.55
C GLU A 126 9.25 1.34 21.54
N ARG A 127 8.92 0.19 22.12
CA ARG A 127 9.76 -0.54 23.06
C ARG A 127 10.30 -1.76 22.35
N ASN A 128 11.62 -1.84 22.24
CA ASN A 128 12.32 -2.94 21.58
C ASN A 128 13.24 -3.62 22.57
N ILE A 129 13.05 -4.92 22.81
CA ILE A 129 13.93 -5.71 23.65
C ILE A 129 15.07 -6.24 22.77
N SER A 130 16.30 -5.85 23.11
CA SER A 130 17.50 -6.34 22.43
C SER A 130 17.72 -7.84 22.66
N VAL A 131 18.62 -8.44 21.87
CA VAL A 131 19.02 -9.85 22.02
C VAL A 131 19.58 -10.19 23.41
N LEU A 132 20.04 -9.17 24.15
CA LEU A 132 20.53 -9.28 25.53
C LEU A 132 19.44 -9.08 26.58
N GLY A 133 18.17 -8.96 26.18
CA GLY A 133 17.04 -8.71 27.09
C GLY A 133 16.91 -7.26 27.56
N ILE A 134 17.72 -6.33 27.05
CA ILE A 134 17.69 -4.91 27.44
C ILE A 134 16.61 -4.20 26.64
N GLU A 135 15.66 -3.57 27.34
CA GLU A 135 14.62 -2.73 26.75
C GLU A 135 15.21 -1.41 26.24
N ASN A 136 14.95 -1.11 24.98
CA ASN A 136 15.27 0.16 24.35
C ASN A 136 13.98 0.88 24.00
N ILE A 137 13.99 2.19 24.22
CA ILE A 137 12.86 3.06 23.89
C ILE A 137 13.27 3.92 22.70
N GLY A 138 12.51 3.83 21.62
CA GLY A 138 12.71 4.62 20.41
C GLY A 138 11.41 5.30 19.99
N ASN A 139 11.52 6.23 19.05
CA ASN A 139 10.36 6.66 18.28
C ASN A 139 9.99 5.57 17.29
N GLU A 140 8.71 5.51 16.90
CA GLU A 140 8.28 4.69 15.77
C GLU A 140 9.10 4.98 14.52
N ASN A 141 9.23 3.97 13.67
CA ASN A 141 9.79 4.11 12.33
C ASN A 141 9.03 5.18 11.54
N ARG A 142 9.74 6.11 10.90
CA ARG A 142 9.12 7.25 10.22
C ARG A 142 8.34 6.81 8.99
N LEU A 143 8.79 5.77 8.29
CA LEU A 143 8.05 5.20 7.17
C LEU A 143 6.76 4.51 7.64
N GLU A 144 6.76 3.90 8.83
CA GLU A 144 5.52 3.41 9.46
C GLU A 144 4.54 4.55 9.71
N TYR A 145 5.03 5.62 10.34
CA TYR A 145 4.21 6.80 10.62
C TYR A 145 3.59 7.35 9.34
N LEU A 146 4.40 7.54 8.30
CA LEU A 146 3.94 8.05 7.00
C LEU A 146 2.94 7.11 6.34
N SER A 147 3.10 5.79 6.47
CA SER A 147 2.14 4.81 5.94
C SER A 147 0.79 4.92 6.63
N ASN A 148 0.78 5.07 7.95
CA ASN A 148 -0.44 5.29 8.72
C ASN A 148 -1.06 6.66 8.42
N ARG A 149 -0.23 7.70 8.24
CA ARG A 149 -0.67 9.03 7.82
C ARG A 149 -1.33 8.99 6.44
N ARG A 150 -0.78 8.24 5.49
CA ARG A 150 -1.38 8.02 4.17
C ARG A 150 -2.75 7.35 4.26
N LYS A 151 -2.91 6.35 5.14
CA LYS A 151 -4.24 5.73 5.40
C LYS A 151 -5.24 6.72 5.98
N ALA A 152 -4.80 7.64 6.84
CA ALA A 152 -5.65 8.70 7.35
C ALA A 152 -6.04 9.70 6.24
N TYR A 153 -5.08 10.14 5.41
CA TYR A 153 -5.35 11.00 4.26
C TYR A 153 -6.34 10.40 3.27
N LYS A 154 -6.23 9.10 2.98
CA LYS A 154 -7.23 8.39 2.15
C LYS A 154 -8.65 8.60 2.66
N LYS A 155 -8.86 8.46 3.97
CA LYS A 155 -10.17 8.67 4.60
C LYS A 155 -10.58 10.14 4.59
N ASN A 156 -9.66 11.04 4.91
CA ASN A 156 -9.93 12.48 4.97
C ASN A 156 -10.26 13.08 3.59
N ALA A 157 -9.60 12.59 2.53
CA ALA A 157 -9.87 13.02 1.16
C ALA A 157 -11.20 12.47 0.61
N ALA A 158 -11.70 11.35 1.17
CA ALA A 158 -12.96 10.71 0.79
C ALA A 158 -14.19 11.45 1.36
N ILE A 159 -14.23 12.77 1.20
CA ILE A 159 -15.39 13.58 1.56
C ILE A 159 -16.57 13.27 0.62
N ARG A 160 -17.79 13.35 1.15
CA ARG A 160 -19.02 12.92 0.46
C ARG A 160 -19.18 13.57 -0.92
N SER A 161 -18.91 14.87 -1.05
CA SER A 161 -19.00 15.58 -2.34
C SER A 161 -18.04 15.00 -3.37
N PHE A 162 -16.77 14.77 -3.01
CA PHE A 162 -15.79 14.21 -3.94
C PHE A 162 -16.11 12.77 -4.32
N ILE A 163 -16.54 11.96 -3.34
CA ILE A 163 -16.98 10.60 -3.62
C ILE A 163 -18.17 10.60 -4.58
N PHE A 164 -19.11 11.52 -4.45
CA PHE A 164 -20.24 11.61 -5.36
C PHE A 164 -19.80 11.98 -6.78
N GLU A 165 -18.92 12.96 -6.94
CA GLU A 165 -18.34 13.29 -8.25
C GLU A 165 -17.62 12.09 -8.90
N HIS A 166 -16.93 11.28 -8.09
CA HIS A 166 -16.34 10.02 -8.55
C HIS A 166 -17.41 9.00 -8.97
N LEU A 167 -18.44 8.80 -8.15
CA LEU A 167 -19.55 7.86 -8.43
C LEU A 167 -20.39 8.29 -9.65
N TYR A 168 -20.48 9.60 -9.92
CA TYR A 168 -21.13 10.16 -11.12
C TYR A 168 -20.24 10.09 -12.36
N GLY A 169 -18.96 9.76 -12.21
CA GLY A 169 -18.04 9.70 -13.33
C GLY A 169 -17.60 11.07 -13.84
N ASN A 170 -17.70 12.11 -13.01
CA ASN A 170 -17.37 13.47 -13.39
C ASN A 170 -15.86 13.73 -13.25
N LEU A 171 -15.07 13.32 -14.25
CA LEU A 171 -13.63 13.56 -14.24
C LEU A 171 -13.28 15.05 -14.35
N GLU A 172 -14.13 15.84 -15.00
CA GLU A 172 -13.93 17.28 -15.17
C GLU A 172 -14.00 18.03 -13.84
N PHE A 173 -14.73 17.51 -12.84
CA PHE A 173 -14.72 18.07 -11.50
C PHE A 173 -13.31 18.08 -10.88
N PHE A 174 -12.53 17.03 -11.11
CA PHE A 174 -11.15 16.93 -10.62
C PHE A 174 -10.20 17.63 -11.57
N SER A 175 -10.49 18.88 -11.92
CA SER A 175 -9.67 19.66 -12.85
C SER A 175 -8.37 20.15 -12.21
N ASN A 176 -7.49 20.72 -13.02
CA ASN A 176 -6.24 21.30 -12.53
C ASN A 176 -6.50 22.57 -11.71
N GLU A 177 -7.58 23.30 -12.01
CA GLU A 177 -7.99 24.49 -11.26
C GLU A 177 -8.36 24.14 -9.81
N LEU A 178 -8.97 22.97 -9.59
CA LEU A 178 -9.33 22.50 -8.25
C LEU A 178 -8.12 22.41 -7.29
N VAL A 179 -6.90 22.24 -7.81
CA VAL A 179 -5.67 22.21 -7.01
C VAL A 179 -5.40 23.53 -6.29
N ASN A 180 -5.77 24.65 -6.92
CA ASN A 180 -5.57 25.99 -6.36
C ASN A 180 -6.72 26.42 -5.46
N ASP A 181 -7.91 25.88 -5.72
CA ASP A 181 -9.15 26.30 -5.07
C ASP A 181 -9.56 25.39 -3.89
N ASN A 182 -8.88 24.24 -3.71
CA ASN A 182 -9.25 23.27 -2.70
C ASN A 182 -8.06 22.79 -1.85
N ASP A 183 -8.08 23.18 -0.57
CA ASP A 183 -7.03 22.82 0.40
C ASP A 183 -6.83 21.30 0.54
N ILE A 184 -7.89 20.50 0.46
CA ILE A 184 -7.77 19.03 0.60
C ILE A 184 -6.99 18.44 -0.58
N ILE A 185 -7.24 18.91 -1.80
CA ILE A 185 -6.48 18.49 -2.99
C ILE A 185 -5.05 19.00 -2.92
N ASN A 186 -4.85 20.25 -2.52
CA ASN A 186 -3.52 20.83 -2.36
C ASN A 186 -2.68 20.06 -1.33
N GLU A 187 -3.24 19.81 -0.13
CA GLU A 187 -2.61 19.01 0.92
C GLU A 187 -2.33 17.58 0.46
N PHE A 188 -3.26 16.96 -0.28
CA PHE A 188 -3.05 15.63 -0.85
C PHE A 188 -1.84 15.60 -1.80
N ILE A 189 -1.76 16.55 -2.73
CA ILE A 189 -0.64 16.64 -3.68
C ILE A 189 0.66 16.90 -2.94
N CYS A 190 0.67 17.83 -1.98
CA CYS A 190 1.83 18.16 -1.16
C CYS A 190 2.32 16.93 -0.39
N PHE A 191 1.41 16.23 0.30
CA PHE A 191 1.71 15.02 1.05
C PHE A 191 2.32 13.93 0.16
N GLU A 192 1.69 13.61 -0.98
CA GLU A 192 2.18 12.55 -1.86
C GLU A 192 3.51 12.91 -2.53
N SER A 193 3.72 14.19 -2.85
CA SER A 193 4.99 14.70 -3.39
C SER A 193 6.13 14.50 -2.38
N GLN A 194 5.94 15.00 -1.16
CA GLN A 194 6.94 14.88 -0.09
C GLN A 194 7.17 13.43 0.32
N LEU A 195 6.11 12.62 0.37
CA LEU A 195 6.23 11.19 0.63
C LEU A 195 7.08 10.49 -0.43
N LYS A 196 6.85 10.78 -1.72
CA LYS A 196 7.63 10.22 -2.83
C LYS A 196 9.11 10.60 -2.72
N ILE A 197 9.41 11.85 -2.35
CA ILE A 197 10.78 12.32 -2.10
C ILE A 197 11.42 11.56 -0.93
N LEU A 198 10.73 11.47 0.22
CA LEU A 198 11.23 10.79 1.42
C LEU A 198 11.55 9.32 1.15
N ILE A 199 10.66 8.61 0.45
CA ILE A 199 10.88 7.21 0.06
C ILE A 199 12.11 7.10 -0.85
N SER A 200 12.26 7.97 -1.84
CA SER A 200 13.40 7.94 -2.76
C SER A 200 14.73 8.26 -2.07
N LEU A 201 14.76 9.23 -1.15
CA LEU A 201 15.93 9.50 -0.33
C LEU A 201 16.29 8.31 0.57
N ASN A 202 15.29 7.67 1.19
CA ASN A 202 15.52 6.49 2.01
C ASN A 202 15.99 5.28 1.19
N ASP A 203 15.45 5.08 -0.01
CA ASP A 203 15.89 4.03 -0.93
C ASP A 203 17.37 4.20 -1.31
N ARG A 204 17.77 5.44 -1.68
CA ARG A 204 19.15 5.76 -2.09
C ARG A 204 20.17 5.69 -0.95
N PHE A 205 19.80 6.08 0.27
CA PHE A 205 20.76 6.26 1.38
C PHE A 205 20.54 5.34 2.59
N SER A 206 19.46 4.57 2.60
CA SER A 206 19.07 3.60 3.63
C SER A 206 19.15 4.19 5.04
N PHE A 207 18.31 5.19 5.34
CA PHE A 207 18.23 5.78 6.67
C PHE A 207 17.48 4.87 7.65
N GLU A 208 16.38 4.29 7.19
CA GLU A 208 15.51 3.39 7.94
C GLU A 208 15.12 2.18 7.07
N THR A 209 14.78 1.07 7.72
CA THR A 209 14.26 -0.12 7.03
C THR A 209 12.88 0.18 6.45
N ASP A 210 12.69 -0.01 5.14
CA ASP A 210 11.40 0.18 4.47
C ASP A 210 10.59 -1.13 4.40
N THR A 211 9.69 -1.28 5.37
CA THR A 211 8.70 -2.37 5.39
C THR A 211 7.30 -1.93 4.97
N TYR A 212 7.12 -0.71 4.45
CA TYR A 212 5.81 -0.11 4.22
C TYR A 212 5.54 0.38 2.78
N PHE A 213 6.56 0.84 2.05
CA PHE A 213 6.40 1.44 0.72
C PHE A 213 7.08 0.64 -0.39
N SER A 214 8.17 -0.05 -0.09
CA SER A 214 8.92 -0.89 -1.03
C SER A 214 8.04 -1.93 -1.72
N LYS A 215 8.48 -2.45 -2.88
CA LYS A 215 7.81 -3.60 -3.51
C LYS A 215 7.71 -4.77 -2.52
N ALA A 216 8.76 -5.03 -1.75
CA ALA A 216 8.77 -6.02 -0.68
C ALA A 216 7.71 -5.73 0.41
N ALA A 217 7.47 -4.47 0.75
CA ALA A 217 6.40 -4.08 1.68
C ALA A 217 4.99 -4.34 1.14
N LYS A 218 4.73 -4.02 -0.14
CA LYS A 218 3.48 -4.38 -0.82
C LYS A 218 3.29 -5.90 -0.83
N SER A 219 4.38 -6.64 -1.07
CA SER A 219 4.41 -8.08 -0.93
C SER A 219 4.12 -8.53 0.51
N LYS A 220 4.46 -7.79 1.57
CA LYS A 220 4.02 -8.14 2.94
C LYS A 220 2.49 -8.06 3.13
N GLU A 221 1.82 -7.07 2.55
CA GLU A 221 0.36 -6.96 2.61
C GLU A 221 -0.30 -8.14 1.86
N VAL A 222 0.21 -8.47 0.67
CA VAL A 222 -0.22 -9.67 -0.08
C VAL A 222 0.08 -10.95 0.72
N PHE A 223 1.25 -11.05 1.35
CA PHE A 223 1.61 -12.17 2.21
C PHE A 223 0.57 -12.37 3.32
N TYR A 224 0.13 -11.32 4.01
CA TYR A 224 -0.87 -11.47 5.07
C TYR A 224 -2.21 -12.01 4.56
N LYS A 225 -2.60 -11.67 3.32
CA LYS A 225 -3.78 -12.24 2.65
C LYS A 225 -3.60 -13.72 2.32
N TYR A 226 -2.38 -14.15 2.01
CA TYR A 226 -2.04 -15.54 1.63
C TYR A 226 -1.16 -16.26 2.65
N LYS A 227 -1.19 -15.83 3.92
CA LYS A 227 -0.32 -16.37 4.98
C LYS A 227 -0.61 -17.83 5.27
N ASN A 228 -1.75 -18.35 4.83
CA ASN A 228 -2.16 -19.74 4.90
C ASN A 228 -1.48 -20.61 3.83
N ILE A 229 -0.93 -20.03 2.77
CA ILE A 229 -0.28 -20.74 1.66
C ILE A 229 1.22 -20.84 1.88
N PHE A 230 1.87 -19.76 2.31
CA PHE A 230 3.33 -19.67 2.38
C PHE A 230 3.84 -19.84 3.82
N ILE A 231 5.05 -20.37 3.96
CA ILE A 231 5.64 -20.65 5.29
C ILE A 231 6.30 -19.41 5.88
N SER A 232 7.05 -18.65 5.08
CA SER A 232 7.75 -17.45 5.54
C SER A 232 7.52 -16.27 4.59
N ILE A 233 7.67 -15.07 5.15
CA ILE A 233 7.53 -13.83 4.38
C ILE A 233 8.66 -13.66 3.37
N ASP A 234 9.88 -14.11 3.70
CA ASP A 234 11.05 -13.98 2.84
C ASP A 234 10.96 -14.92 1.62
N SER A 235 10.52 -16.16 1.83
CA SER A 235 10.26 -17.09 0.72
C SER A 235 9.09 -16.60 -0.13
N PHE A 236 8.03 -16.07 0.48
CA PHE A 236 6.92 -15.46 -0.25
C PHE A 236 7.37 -14.29 -1.13
N ILE A 237 8.12 -13.33 -0.60
CA ILE A 237 8.57 -12.15 -1.36
C ILE A 237 9.36 -12.59 -2.59
N THR A 238 10.30 -13.53 -2.40
CA THR A 238 11.13 -14.04 -3.48
C THR A 238 10.24 -14.73 -4.53
N ILE A 239 9.37 -15.67 -4.12
CA ILE A 239 8.44 -16.37 -5.03
C ILE A 239 7.54 -15.38 -5.78
N HIS A 240 6.99 -14.37 -5.10
CA HIS A 240 6.12 -13.35 -5.67
C HIS A 240 6.85 -12.55 -6.76
N MET A 241 8.07 -12.09 -6.48
CA MET A 241 8.89 -11.35 -7.45
C MET A 241 9.32 -12.23 -8.61
N THR A 242 9.68 -13.50 -8.38
CA THR A 242 10.03 -14.44 -9.45
C THR A 242 8.86 -14.61 -10.41
N ILE A 243 7.62 -14.70 -9.90
CA ILE A 243 6.42 -14.80 -10.74
C ILE A 243 6.15 -13.51 -11.52
N ASP A 244 6.24 -12.34 -10.86
CA ASP A 244 6.03 -11.03 -11.49
C ASP A 244 6.97 -10.78 -12.67
N ASN A 245 8.20 -11.32 -12.59
CA ASN A 245 9.24 -11.15 -13.60
C ASN A 245 9.17 -12.16 -14.76
N LEU A 246 8.20 -13.09 -14.76
CA LEU A 246 8.05 -14.05 -15.85
C LEU A 246 7.48 -13.37 -17.11
N SER A 247 8.31 -13.23 -18.15
CA SER A 247 7.89 -12.71 -19.46
C SER A 247 7.62 -13.80 -20.49
N GLU A 248 8.27 -14.97 -20.37
CA GLU A 248 8.22 -16.04 -21.37
C GLU A 248 8.01 -17.41 -20.72
N ASN A 249 7.38 -18.32 -21.48
CA ASN A 249 7.13 -19.70 -21.06
C ASN A 249 6.42 -19.82 -19.70
N VAL A 250 5.58 -18.84 -19.35
CA VAL A 250 4.96 -18.66 -18.03
C VAL A 250 4.36 -19.96 -17.47
N PRO A 251 3.55 -20.76 -18.21
CA PRO A 251 3.01 -22.00 -17.65
C PRO A 251 4.09 -23.02 -17.27
N SER A 252 5.10 -23.21 -18.11
CA SER A 252 6.21 -24.14 -17.85
C SER A 252 7.09 -23.65 -16.69
N SER A 253 7.36 -22.34 -16.63
CA SER A 253 8.11 -21.70 -15.55
C SER A 253 7.39 -21.84 -14.22
N ILE A 254 6.07 -21.63 -14.19
CA ILE A 254 5.25 -21.83 -12.98
C ILE A 254 5.23 -23.31 -12.56
N ASN A 255 5.15 -24.24 -13.50
CA ASN A 255 5.21 -25.66 -13.16
C ASN A 255 6.55 -26.03 -12.49
N CYS A 256 7.67 -25.53 -13.05
CA CYS A 256 9.00 -25.76 -12.49
C CYS A 256 9.15 -25.10 -11.11
N LEU A 257 8.67 -23.86 -10.97
CA LEU A 257 8.69 -23.12 -9.71
C LEU A 257 7.88 -23.84 -8.64
N TYR A 258 6.65 -24.26 -8.95
CA TYR A 258 5.79 -25.01 -8.03
C TYR A 258 6.47 -26.30 -7.56
N HIS A 259 7.09 -27.05 -8.49
CA HIS A 259 7.82 -28.26 -8.14
C HIS A 259 8.94 -27.98 -7.12
N VAL A 260 9.71 -26.90 -7.30
CA VAL A 260 10.81 -26.53 -6.39
C VAL A 260 10.29 -26.07 -5.03
N ILE A 261 9.31 -25.17 -4.99
CA ILE A 261 8.80 -24.64 -3.71
C ILE A 261 8.05 -25.70 -2.90
N ASP A 262 7.41 -26.67 -3.56
CA ASP A 262 6.80 -27.84 -2.92
C ASP A 262 7.88 -28.79 -2.38
N LYS A 263 8.91 -29.08 -3.19
CA LYS A 263 10.05 -29.92 -2.79
C LYS A 263 10.82 -29.35 -1.60
N LEU A 264 11.04 -28.04 -1.57
CA LEU A 264 11.69 -27.32 -0.47
C LEU A 264 10.75 -27.02 0.70
N LYS A 265 9.47 -27.43 0.63
CA LYS A 265 8.44 -27.17 1.64
C LYS A 265 8.31 -25.69 1.97
N LEU A 266 8.35 -24.80 0.98
CA LEU A 266 8.18 -23.35 1.18
C LEU A 266 6.70 -22.93 1.19
N ILE A 267 5.81 -23.85 0.84
CA ILE A 267 4.36 -23.71 0.91
C ILE A 267 3.76 -24.76 1.87
N LYS A 268 2.68 -24.37 2.55
CA LYS A 268 1.83 -25.23 3.40
C LYS A 268 0.40 -25.36 2.88
N GLY A 269 0.01 -24.50 1.93
CA GLY A 269 -1.28 -24.56 1.26
C GLY A 269 -1.33 -25.71 0.24
N SER A 270 -2.53 -26.04 -0.21
CA SER A 270 -2.70 -27.01 -1.29
C SER A 270 -2.28 -26.41 -2.64
N LYS A 271 -2.02 -27.28 -3.61
CA LYS A 271 -1.83 -26.88 -5.02
C LYS A 271 -2.96 -25.99 -5.54
N SER A 272 -4.20 -26.25 -5.11
CA SER A 272 -5.37 -25.45 -5.47
C SER A 272 -5.29 -24.03 -4.89
N ASP A 273 -4.83 -23.88 -3.65
CA ASP A 273 -4.65 -22.58 -3.02
C ASP A 273 -3.60 -21.75 -3.78
N PHE A 274 -2.48 -22.38 -4.18
CA PHE A 274 -1.46 -21.73 -4.98
C PHE A 274 -2.00 -21.27 -6.35
N MET A 275 -2.83 -22.08 -7.02
CA MET A 275 -3.48 -21.67 -8.28
C MET A 275 -4.47 -20.51 -8.09
N ILE A 276 -5.18 -20.44 -6.97
CA ILE A 276 -6.05 -19.30 -6.63
C ILE A 276 -5.21 -18.04 -6.42
N TYR A 277 -4.08 -18.14 -5.73
CA TYR A 277 -3.13 -17.04 -5.56
C TYR A 277 -2.61 -16.53 -6.91
N LEU A 278 -2.16 -17.42 -7.80
CA LEU A 278 -1.71 -17.05 -9.16
C LEU A 278 -2.78 -16.29 -9.95
N ARG A 279 -4.03 -16.76 -9.89
CA ARG A 279 -5.14 -16.10 -10.59
C ARG A 279 -5.42 -14.71 -10.03
N ASN A 280 -5.48 -14.59 -8.71
CA ASN A 280 -5.96 -13.38 -8.06
C ASN A 280 -4.90 -12.28 -8.03
N GLU A 281 -3.63 -12.63 -7.81
CA GLU A 281 -2.54 -11.66 -7.68
C GLU A 281 -1.80 -11.44 -8.99
N HIS A 282 -1.58 -12.50 -9.77
CA HIS A 282 -0.75 -12.44 -10.99
C HIS A 282 -1.55 -12.49 -12.29
N ARG A 283 -2.88 -12.68 -12.21
CA ARG A 283 -3.76 -12.89 -13.38
C ARG A 283 -3.33 -14.08 -14.25
N ILE A 284 -2.58 -15.02 -13.68
CA ILE A 284 -2.12 -16.23 -14.36
C ILE A 284 -3.19 -17.32 -14.19
N ILE A 285 -3.73 -17.81 -15.31
CA ILE A 285 -4.74 -18.87 -15.33
C ILE A 285 -4.09 -20.17 -15.80
N ILE A 286 -3.93 -21.12 -14.89
CA ILE A 286 -3.45 -22.47 -15.18
C ILE A 286 -4.53 -23.47 -14.77
N THR A 287 -4.81 -24.43 -15.65
CA THR A 287 -5.84 -25.47 -15.42
C THR A 287 -5.34 -26.59 -14.52
N ASN A 288 -4.05 -26.90 -14.57
CA ASN A 288 -3.40 -27.91 -13.76
C ASN A 288 -1.88 -27.68 -13.71
N ILE A 289 -1.25 -27.98 -12.56
CA ILE A 289 0.21 -28.00 -12.39
C ILE A 289 0.67 -29.48 -12.41
N PRO A 290 1.18 -30.03 -13.53
CA PRO A 290 1.57 -31.43 -13.60
C PRO A 290 2.74 -31.75 -12.65
N LYS A 291 2.84 -33.03 -12.26
CA LYS A 291 4.10 -33.53 -11.69
C LYS A 291 5.16 -33.50 -12.78
N ILE A 292 6.35 -33.01 -12.45
CA ILE A 292 7.47 -32.91 -13.39
C ILE A 292 8.34 -34.16 -13.23
N GLU A 293 8.63 -34.80 -14.35
CA GLU A 293 9.72 -35.77 -14.47
C GLU A 293 10.95 -35.06 -15.04
N LEU A 294 12.08 -35.16 -14.33
CA LEU A 294 13.32 -34.51 -14.72
C LEU A 294 14.08 -35.42 -15.68
N ILE A 295 14.23 -34.95 -16.92
CA ILE A 295 15.06 -35.60 -17.94
C ILE A 295 16.39 -34.84 -18.00
N VAL A 296 17.49 -35.58 -17.89
CA VAL A 296 18.85 -35.02 -17.88
C VAL A 296 19.12 -34.20 -19.15
N GLY A 297 19.62 -32.98 -18.97
CA GLY A 297 19.92 -32.03 -20.03
C GLY A 297 18.71 -31.30 -20.61
N SER A 298 17.50 -31.52 -20.08
CA SER A 298 16.31 -30.86 -20.60
C SER A 298 16.22 -29.39 -20.14
N PRO A 299 15.56 -28.51 -20.93
CA PRO A 299 15.27 -27.14 -20.50
C PRO A 299 14.44 -27.07 -19.21
N THR A 300 13.69 -28.13 -18.89
CA THR A 300 12.93 -28.25 -17.65
C THR A 300 13.82 -28.51 -16.45
N GLU A 301 14.81 -29.39 -16.58
CA GLU A 301 15.82 -29.63 -15.54
C GLU A 301 16.62 -28.37 -15.25
N GLN A 302 17.12 -27.69 -16.29
CA GLN A 302 17.86 -26.43 -16.13
C GLN A 302 17.06 -25.35 -15.39
N ARG A 303 15.76 -25.21 -15.68
CA ARG A 303 14.87 -24.27 -14.97
C ARG A 303 14.66 -24.68 -13.51
N VAL A 304 14.48 -25.97 -13.26
CA VAL A 304 14.31 -26.50 -11.89
C VAL A 304 15.58 -26.27 -11.08
N ASP A 305 16.76 -26.51 -11.65
CA ASP A 305 18.05 -26.27 -11.00
C ASP A 305 18.28 -24.78 -10.70
N GLY A 306 17.94 -23.89 -11.65
CA GLY A 306 17.99 -22.44 -11.43
C GLY A 306 17.14 -22.00 -10.24
N TYR A 307 15.89 -22.46 -10.16
CA TYR A 307 15.03 -22.18 -9.01
C TYR A 307 15.54 -22.86 -7.73
N LEU A 308 16.06 -24.09 -7.78
CA LEU A 308 16.62 -24.74 -6.60
C LEU A 308 17.77 -23.91 -6.00
N GLU A 309 18.65 -23.40 -6.84
CA GLU A 309 19.75 -22.54 -6.41
C GLU A 309 19.27 -21.21 -5.82
N GLU A 310 18.23 -20.62 -6.40
CA GLU A 310 17.60 -19.38 -5.90
C GLU A 310 16.90 -19.58 -4.55
N PHE A 311 16.21 -20.71 -4.36
CA PHE A 311 15.33 -20.92 -3.21
C PHE A 311 15.92 -21.77 -2.08
N LYS A 312 17.06 -22.45 -2.28
CA LYS A 312 17.66 -23.34 -1.26
C LYS A 312 17.94 -22.67 0.08
N GLY A 313 18.22 -21.36 0.08
CA GLY A 313 18.48 -20.60 1.30
C GLY A 313 17.27 -20.44 2.23
N PHE A 314 16.06 -20.74 1.74
CA PHE A 314 14.82 -20.67 2.51
C PHE A 314 14.35 -22.03 3.02
N ALA A 315 15.01 -23.12 2.65
CA ALA A 315 14.66 -24.45 3.10
C ALA A 315 14.93 -24.58 4.61
N VAL A 316 13.95 -25.14 5.33
CA VAL A 316 14.03 -25.39 6.78
C VAL A 316 14.52 -26.81 7.05
#